data_AF-A0A2P4QXJ0-F1
#
_entry.id   AF-A0A2P4QXJ0-F1
#
_cell.length_a   1.000
_cell.length_b   1.000
_cell.length_c   1.000
_cell.angle_alpha   90.00
_cell.angle_beta   90.00
_cell.angle_gamma   90.00
#
_symmetry.space_group_name_H-M   'P 1'
#
loop_
_entity.id
_entity.type
_entity.pdbx_description
1 polymer ?
#
loop_
_entity_poly.entity_id
_entity_poly.type
_entity_poly.pdbx_seq_one_letter_code
_entity_poly.pdbx_strand_id
1 'polypeptide(L)'
;MILSKNEGKIEIWGAPEDIQEAIIRLNKLNDNKLDYVEERRKNEKREWAIKTKEPGWGKPEKAPTSKKEEKKLKRREERKREEEIYKKKPEESQKFPFNVYIVFPYTEIQATIFFGDKEVLLNPVRVETKCHIWYEKRVGGKGIINIVGKTKESVEESTKRVGHMFVKTFKARSVPNHGWVLHALDPPNKPYRIRITDPPDYFYLPYERLNSGSQNSGSQNSGSQNSGSQNSGSQNSGSQNSGSQNSGSQNSGSQNSGSQNSDPLKYKLIEPVYEGKRISTVGGSKEINQNFNIDKLRENYEKTVIAIKESFLKGLEAVHLFDEEIRMRIRFGRIYLINSKNFLIPVEKLNNNVLSKSKFATCLATEEEQLKRLFEVLSGDGQQEWNGSPFREFKICVARKNFDDKKDSDDKKEELPQCIFDIKFEKDLIKSTDNGKNSEKYEGKIRLWNAVIHQKNILDINMMSIDNYSWKLNLQTATRLPISFKCPQGKFVSKLRICQQGRLVYSNTEQIRVISVCEKTKRKFWWNDNYVVEITKYEYWNLSRKMKVTGIEFPLSDEKPPKVSYGVTLYKSTWEDYFAHNSNLKVGEAPEWHPYEIMDEEIDLWSDIKRFLKVLQSNHPVQVNKSSYKSDERQ
;
A
#
# COMPACT_ATOMS: atom_id res chain seq x y z
N MET A 1 -4.54 38.24 6.77
CA MET A 1 -4.81 38.16 8.22
C MET A 1 -3.50 38.27 8.96
N ILE A 2 -3.42 39.09 10.01
CA ILE A 2 -2.23 39.20 10.87
C ILE A 2 -2.68 38.88 12.30
N LEU A 3 -1.97 37.96 12.97
CA LEU A 3 -2.21 37.64 14.37
C LEU A 3 -1.47 38.66 15.24
N SER A 4 -2.21 39.51 15.95
CA SER A 4 -1.61 40.43 16.92
C SER A 4 -1.16 39.62 18.14
N LYS A 5 0.15 39.41 18.28
CA LYS A 5 0.76 38.60 19.35
C LYS A 5 0.46 39.14 20.76
N ASN A 6 0.10 40.41 20.90
CA ASN A 6 -0.08 41.06 22.20
C ASN A 6 -1.53 41.06 22.70
N GLU A 7 -2.53 40.89 21.83
CA GLU A 7 -3.95 40.98 22.21
C GLU A 7 -4.75 39.70 21.98
N GLY A 8 -4.16 38.65 21.38
CA GLY A 8 -4.90 37.43 21.03
C GLY A 8 -6.02 37.66 20.00
N LYS A 9 -5.99 38.81 19.32
CA LYS A 9 -6.94 39.20 18.28
C LYS A 9 -6.35 38.93 16.90
N ILE A 10 -7.22 38.51 16.00
CA ILE A 10 -6.90 38.30 14.59
C ILE A 10 -7.43 39.51 13.82
N GLU A 11 -6.53 40.24 13.17
CA GLU A 11 -6.91 41.36 12.32
C GLU A 11 -7.03 40.87 10.86
N ILE A 12 -8.19 41.16 10.26
CA ILE A 12 -8.54 40.78 8.89
C ILE A 12 -8.78 42.07 8.11
N TRP A 13 -8.10 42.20 6.97
CA TRP A 13 -8.18 43.37 6.09
C TRP A 13 -8.55 42.89 4.69
N GLY A 14 -9.49 43.56 4.03
CA GLY A 14 -10.07 43.15 2.74
C GLY A 14 -11.37 43.89 2.43
N ALA A 15 -12.02 43.56 1.32
CA ALA A 15 -13.36 44.08 1.01
C ALA A 15 -14.39 43.55 2.04
N PRO A 16 -15.48 44.29 2.32
CA PRO A 16 -16.45 43.91 3.35
C PRO A 16 -17.06 42.52 3.14
N GLU A 17 -17.30 42.12 1.90
CA GLU A 17 -17.85 40.81 1.55
C GLU A 17 -16.86 39.67 1.86
N ASP A 18 -15.60 39.86 1.50
CA ASP A 18 -14.52 38.87 1.75
C ASP A 18 -14.23 38.71 3.24
N ILE A 19 -14.31 39.81 4.01
CA ILE A 19 -14.14 39.77 5.46
C ILE A 19 -15.29 38.98 6.11
N GLN A 20 -16.54 39.18 5.68
CA GLN A 20 -17.67 38.42 6.20
C GLN A 20 -17.53 36.93 5.90
N GLU A 21 -17.13 36.56 4.69
CA GLU A 21 -16.93 35.15 4.33
C GLU A 21 -15.76 34.53 5.12
N ALA A 22 -14.67 35.27 5.31
CA ALA A 22 -13.54 34.84 6.12
C ALA A 22 -13.93 34.61 7.59
N ILE A 23 -14.75 35.50 8.19
CA ILE A 23 -15.26 35.35 9.56
C ILE A 23 -16.13 34.10 9.68
N ILE A 24 -17.04 33.85 8.71
CA ILE A 24 -17.90 32.66 8.70
C ILE A 24 -17.05 31.39 8.63
N ARG A 25 -16.03 31.34 7.77
CA ARG A 25 -15.12 30.20 7.67
C ARG A 25 -14.29 30.00 8.94
N LEU A 26 -13.83 31.09 9.57
CA LEU A 26 -13.06 31.01 10.82
C LEU A 26 -13.88 30.45 11.97
N ASN A 27 -15.14 30.89 12.09
CA ASN A 27 -16.04 30.40 13.13
C ASN A 27 -16.34 28.91 12.95
N LYS A 28 -16.59 28.44 11.71
CA LYS A 28 -16.74 27.01 11.41
C LYS A 28 -15.49 26.19 11.78
N LEU A 29 -14.31 26.71 11.48
CA LEU A 29 -13.04 26.06 11.87
C LEU A 29 -12.86 26.00 13.39
N ASN A 30 -13.28 27.05 14.11
CA ASN A 30 -13.19 27.09 15.56
C ASN A 30 -14.18 26.12 16.22
N ASP A 31 -15.40 26.02 15.72
CA ASP A 31 -16.42 25.08 16.20
C ASP A 31 -15.96 23.62 16.00
N ASN A 32 -15.45 23.29 14.81
CA ASN A 32 -14.88 21.96 14.54
C ASN A 32 -13.70 21.63 15.45
N LYS A 33 -12.86 22.63 15.78
CA LYS A 33 -11.70 22.44 16.65
C LYS A 33 -12.10 22.31 18.12
N LEU A 34 -13.15 23.00 18.56
CA LEU A 34 -13.72 22.86 19.91
C LEU A 34 -14.35 21.49 20.10
N ASP A 35 -15.14 21.01 19.13
CA ASP A 35 -15.70 19.65 19.15
C ASP A 35 -14.60 18.59 19.20
N TYR A 36 -13.54 18.76 18.40
CA TYR A 36 -12.37 17.88 18.41
C TYR A 36 -11.63 17.89 19.76
N VAL A 37 -11.43 19.04 20.38
CA VAL A 37 -10.77 19.17 21.70
C VAL A 37 -11.64 18.57 22.79
N GLU A 38 -12.97 18.76 22.74
CA GLU A 38 -13.89 18.14 23.70
C GLU A 38 -13.93 16.62 23.57
N GLU A 39 -13.95 16.10 22.34
CA GLU A 39 -13.97 14.66 22.08
C GLU A 39 -12.66 14.01 22.50
N ARG A 40 -11.53 14.68 22.24
CA ARG A 40 -10.21 14.30 22.74
C ARG A 40 -10.17 14.31 24.27
N ARG A 41 -10.72 15.33 24.93
CA ARG A 41 -10.79 15.40 26.39
C ARG A 41 -11.70 14.32 26.98
N LYS A 42 -12.78 13.95 26.29
CA LYS A 42 -13.65 12.81 26.65
C LYS A 42 -12.90 11.48 26.49
N ASN A 43 -12.11 11.32 25.44
CA ASN A 43 -11.30 10.12 25.20
C ASN A 43 -10.12 10.02 26.17
N GLU A 44 -9.42 11.11 26.48
CA GLU A 44 -8.36 11.16 27.49
C GLU A 44 -8.92 10.85 28.90
N LYS A 45 -10.12 11.33 29.25
CA LYS A 45 -10.81 10.93 30.49
C LYS A 45 -11.17 9.44 30.50
N ARG A 46 -11.61 8.88 29.37
CA ARG A 46 -11.91 7.44 29.23
C ARG A 46 -10.63 6.60 29.36
N GLU A 47 -9.55 7.03 28.73
CA GLU A 47 -8.24 6.36 28.79
C GLU A 47 -7.61 6.45 30.18
N TRP A 48 -7.69 7.61 30.84
CA TRP A 48 -7.25 7.76 32.22
C TRP A 48 -8.04 6.87 33.16
N ALA A 49 -9.37 6.78 33.01
CA ALA A 49 -10.22 5.87 33.79
C ALA A 49 -9.94 4.37 33.53
N ILE A 50 -9.37 4.04 32.36
CA ILE A 50 -8.89 2.68 32.04
C ILE A 50 -7.51 2.43 32.66
N LYS A 51 -6.63 3.44 32.68
CA LYS A 51 -5.26 3.36 33.23
C LYS A 51 -5.18 3.40 34.76
N THR A 52 -6.09 4.08 35.46
CA THR A 52 -6.07 4.23 36.93
C THR A 52 -6.80 3.12 37.68
N LYS A 53 -7.36 2.11 36.98
CA LYS A 53 -7.79 0.87 37.64
C LYS A 53 -6.57 0.01 37.98
N GLU A 54 -5.97 0.28 39.15
CA GLU A 54 -5.15 -0.73 39.82
C GLU A 54 -5.99 -1.99 40.07
N PRO A 55 -5.39 -3.20 40.02
CA PRO A 55 -6.07 -4.46 40.32
C PRO A 55 -6.25 -4.61 41.85
N GLY A 56 -6.87 -3.62 42.48
CA GLY A 56 -7.40 -3.77 43.82
C GLY A 56 -8.52 -4.79 43.74
N TRP A 57 -8.40 -5.87 44.52
CA TRP A 57 -9.39 -6.94 44.70
C TRP A 57 -10.81 -6.44 44.39
N GLY A 58 -11.26 -6.72 43.17
CA GLY A 58 -12.60 -6.36 42.76
C GLY A 58 -13.54 -7.09 43.71
N LYS A 59 -14.38 -6.34 44.43
CA LYS A 59 -15.61 -6.92 44.98
C LYS A 59 -16.17 -7.81 43.87
N PRO A 60 -16.40 -9.10 44.12
CA PRO A 60 -16.77 -10.04 43.06
C PRO A 60 -17.88 -9.39 42.26
N GLU A 61 -17.69 -9.27 40.94
CA GLU A 61 -18.78 -8.86 40.07
C GLU A 61 -19.95 -9.74 40.43
N LYS A 62 -21.00 -9.15 41.01
CA LYS A 62 -22.25 -9.88 41.29
C LYS A 62 -22.59 -10.58 39.99
N ALA A 63 -22.57 -11.92 40.03
CA ALA A 63 -22.88 -12.76 38.88
C ALA A 63 -24.10 -12.15 38.18
N PRO A 64 -24.05 -11.88 36.88
CA PRO A 64 -25.13 -11.21 36.19
C PRO A 64 -26.44 -11.94 36.50
N THR A 65 -27.32 -11.31 37.29
CA THR A 65 -28.65 -11.87 37.56
C THR A 65 -29.30 -12.14 36.21
N SER A 66 -29.85 -13.34 36.01
CA SER A 66 -30.42 -13.78 34.72
C SER A 66 -31.31 -12.72 34.07
N LYS A 67 -32.05 -11.93 34.86
CA LYS A 67 -32.87 -10.78 34.41
C LYS A 67 -32.12 -9.71 33.61
N LYS A 68 -30.85 -9.38 33.93
CA LYS A 68 -30.07 -8.35 33.21
C LYS A 68 -29.59 -8.87 31.85
N GLU A 69 -29.23 -10.15 31.79
CA GLU A 69 -28.89 -10.84 30.54
C GLU A 69 -30.12 -11.06 29.67
N GLU A 70 -31.23 -11.47 30.26
CA GLU A 70 -32.53 -11.60 29.60
C GLU A 70 -33.00 -10.26 29.01
N LYS A 71 -32.85 -9.15 29.74
CA LYS A 71 -33.16 -7.81 29.21
C LYS A 71 -32.23 -7.40 28.07
N LYS A 72 -30.94 -7.74 28.13
CA LYS A 72 -30.00 -7.51 27.01
C LYS A 72 -30.35 -8.39 25.81
N LEU A 73 -30.77 -9.64 26.03
CA LEU A 73 -31.18 -10.57 24.99
C LEU A 73 -32.46 -10.10 24.31
N LYS A 74 -33.49 -9.73 25.08
CA LYS A 74 -34.75 -9.15 24.57
C LYS A 74 -34.50 -7.91 23.72
N ARG A 75 -33.63 -7.00 24.16
CA ARG A 75 -33.23 -5.82 23.36
C ARG A 75 -32.50 -6.19 22.07
N ARG A 76 -31.66 -7.23 22.08
CA ARG A 76 -30.98 -7.73 20.88
C ARG A 76 -31.97 -8.37 19.90
N GLU A 77 -32.94 -9.13 20.41
CA GLU A 77 -33.99 -9.76 19.62
C GLU A 77 -34.96 -8.74 19.01
N GLU A 78 -35.34 -7.72 19.77
CA GLU A 78 -36.16 -6.62 19.29
C GLU A 78 -35.45 -5.84 18.18
N ARG A 79 -34.18 -5.50 18.38
CA ARG A 79 -33.34 -4.88 17.34
C ARG A 79 -33.27 -5.75 16.08
N LYS A 80 -33.01 -7.05 16.24
CA LYS A 80 -32.99 -7.98 15.10
C LYS A 80 -34.33 -8.01 14.37
N ARG A 81 -35.45 -8.01 15.10
CA ARG A 81 -36.80 -7.96 14.50
C ARG A 81 -37.00 -6.66 13.72
N GLU A 82 -36.58 -5.52 14.26
CA GLU A 82 -36.64 -4.22 13.57
C GLU A 82 -35.76 -4.22 12.30
N GLU A 83 -34.54 -4.75 12.39
CA GLU A 83 -33.62 -4.87 11.25
C GLU A 83 -34.21 -5.75 10.12
N GLU A 84 -34.87 -6.85 10.45
CA GLU A 84 -35.50 -7.76 9.48
C GLU A 84 -36.68 -7.12 8.72
N ILE A 85 -37.33 -6.09 9.27
CA ILE A 85 -38.40 -5.35 8.58
C ILE A 85 -37.82 -4.63 7.36
N TYR A 86 -36.73 -3.89 7.53
CA TYR A 86 -36.15 -3.07 6.46
C TYR A 86 -35.42 -3.90 5.39
N LYS A 87 -35.00 -5.13 5.71
CA LYS A 87 -34.40 -6.06 4.72
C LYS A 87 -35.40 -6.59 3.70
N LYS A 88 -36.70 -6.51 3.98
CA LYS A 88 -37.76 -6.98 3.10
C LYS A 88 -38.35 -5.83 2.29
N LYS A 89 -38.89 -6.17 1.11
CA LYS A 89 -39.72 -5.26 0.32
C LYS A 89 -40.93 -4.84 1.17
N PRO A 90 -41.35 -3.56 1.15
CA PRO A 90 -42.52 -3.11 1.88
C PRO A 90 -43.78 -3.76 1.31
N GLU A 91 -44.78 -3.94 2.15
CA GLU A 91 -46.09 -4.43 1.73
C GLU A 91 -46.82 -3.36 0.91
N GLU A 92 -47.66 -3.76 -0.06
CA GLU A 92 -48.38 -2.82 -0.94
C GLU A 92 -49.32 -1.86 -0.18
N SER A 93 -49.76 -2.26 1.02
CA SER A 93 -50.57 -1.45 1.92
C SER A 93 -49.78 -0.33 2.62
N GLN A 94 -48.46 -0.46 2.72
CA GLN A 94 -47.60 0.49 3.42
C GLN A 94 -47.29 1.70 2.53
N LYS A 95 -47.78 2.87 2.94
CA LYS A 95 -47.49 4.15 2.27
C LYS A 95 -46.34 4.87 2.95
N PHE A 96 -45.43 5.39 2.15
CA PHE A 96 -44.30 6.18 2.59
C PHE A 96 -44.42 7.61 2.07
N PRO A 97 -44.15 8.63 2.91
CA PRO A 97 -44.26 10.03 2.50
C PRO A 97 -43.15 10.48 1.54
N PHE A 98 -41.99 9.80 1.54
CA PHE A 98 -40.87 10.12 0.69
C PHE A 98 -40.40 8.90 -0.10
N ASN A 99 -40.18 9.10 -1.40
CA ASN A 99 -39.72 8.09 -2.33
C ASN A 99 -38.81 8.70 -3.40
N VAL A 100 -37.77 7.95 -3.76
CA VAL A 100 -36.85 8.26 -4.85
C VAL A 100 -36.68 7.02 -5.71
N TYR A 101 -36.61 7.21 -7.03
CA TYR A 101 -36.26 6.15 -7.97
C TYR A 101 -34.96 6.49 -8.67
N ILE A 102 -34.01 5.56 -8.66
CA ILE A 102 -32.75 5.66 -9.41
C ILE A 102 -32.88 4.78 -10.65
N VAL A 103 -32.73 5.40 -11.83
CA VAL A 103 -32.72 4.66 -13.09
C VAL A 103 -31.39 3.93 -13.21
N PHE A 104 -31.43 2.61 -13.37
CA PHE A 104 -30.24 1.81 -13.55
C PHE A 104 -29.63 2.10 -14.94
N PRO A 105 -28.37 2.56 -15.01
CA PRO A 105 -27.84 3.20 -16.21
C PRO A 105 -27.57 2.25 -17.38
N TYR A 106 -27.46 0.93 -17.14
CA TYR A 106 -27.07 -0.03 -18.18
C TYR A 106 -27.93 -1.30 -18.16
N THR A 107 -28.57 -1.61 -19.28
CA THR A 107 -29.43 -2.79 -19.44
C THR A 107 -28.64 -4.10 -19.49
N GLU A 108 -27.34 -4.03 -19.80
CA GLU A 108 -26.45 -5.19 -20.00
C GLU A 108 -25.69 -5.62 -18.74
N ILE A 109 -25.59 -4.75 -17.73
CA ILE A 109 -24.86 -5.05 -16.50
C ILE A 109 -25.83 -5.63 -15.45
N GLN A 110 -25.50 -6.79 -14.90
CA GLN A 110 -26.33 -7.41 -13.87
C GLN A 110 -26.27 -6.62 -12.55
N ALA A 111 -27.44 -6.36 -11.94
CA ALA A 111 -27.53 -5.64 -10.67
C ALA A 111 -26.81 -6.35 -9.50
N THR A 112 -26.66 -7.67 -9.57
CA THR A 112 -25.92 -8.50 -8.60
C THR A 112 -24.46 -8.07 -8.44
N ILE A 113 -23.87 -7.46 -9.47
CA ILE A 113 -22.52 -6.89 -9.42
C ILE A 113 -22.40 -5.78 -8.37
N PHE A 114 -23.44 -4.98 -8.20
CA PHE A 114 -23.43 -3.81 -7.33
C PHE A 114 -24.00 -4.11 -5.95
N PHE A 115 -25.02 -4.98 -5.90
CA PHE A 115 -25.79 -5.22 -4.68
C PHE A 115 -25.62 -6.62 -4.09
N GLY A 116 -24.87 -7.49 -4.77
CA GLY A 116 -24.77 -8.90 -4.42
C GLY A 116 -26.05 -9.67 -4.74
N ASP A 117 -25.98 -10.99 -4.55
CA ASP A 117 -27.14 -11.85 -4.71
C ASP A 117 -28.22 -11.47 -3.71
N LYS A 118 -29.47 -11.41 -4.19
CA LYS A 118 -30.63 -10.97 -3.39
C LYS A 118 -30.42 -9.60 -2.72
N GLU A 119 -29.56 -8.76 -3.31
CA GLU A 119 -29.32 -7.39 -2.86
C GLU A 119 -28.80 -7.30 -1.43
N VAL A 120 -28.03 -8.29 -0.97
CA VAL A 120 -27.55 -8.38 0.42
C VAL A 120 -26.66 -7.18 0.81
N LEU A 121 -25.91 -6.60 -0.14
CA LEU A 121 -25.06 -5.44 0.13
C LEU A 121 -25.86 -4.17 0.43
N LEU A 122 -27.15 -4.11 0.10
CA LEU A 122 -28.01 -2.98 0.47
C LEU A 122 -28.51 -3.06 1.91
N ASN A 123 -28.41 -4.23 2.56
CA ASN A 123 -28.94 -4.42 3.92
C ASN A 123 -28.37 -3.46 4.97
N PRO A 124 -27.05 -3.17 5.01
CA PRO A 124 -26.53 -2.18 5.95
C PRO A 124 -27.16 -0.81 5.73
N VAL A 125 -27.29 -0.37 4.46
CA VAL A 125 -27.91 0.91 4.12
C VAL A 125 -29.38 0.93 4.55
N ARG A 126 -30.17 -0.10 4.21
CA ARG A 126 -31.58 -0.24 4.59
C ARG A 126 -31.79 -0.09 6.11
N VAL A 127 -30.99 -0.83 6.88
CA VAL A 127 -31.10 -0.87 8.34
C VAL A 127 -30.70 0.47 8.98
N GLU A 128 -29.58 1.05 8.56
CA GLU A 128 -29.06 2.25 9.21
C GLU A 128 -29.87 3.49 8.90
N THR A 129 -30.31 3.62 7.64
CA THR A 129 -31.14 4.74 7.22
C THR A 129 -32.60 4.54 7.61
N LYS A 130 -33.04 3.31 7.88
CA LYS A 130 -34.47 2.94 8.04
C LYS A 130 -35.29 3.20 6.77
N CYS A 131 -34.67 2.96 5.61
CA CYS A 131 -35.34 2.97 4.30
C CYS A 131 -35.56 1.55 3.79
N HIS A 132 -36.65 1.35 3.04
CA HIS A 132 -36.79 0.16 2.21
C HIS A 132 -36.20 0.45 0.83
N ILE A 133 -35.33 -0.43 0.38
CA ILE A 133 -34.62 -0.31 -0.90
C ILE A 133 -34.81 -1.63 -1.65
N TRP A 134 -35.18 -1.60 -2.93
CA TRP A 134 -35.19 -2.83 -3.75
C TRP A 134 -34.96 -2.51 -5.23
N TYR A 135 -34.37 -3.47 -5.95
CA TYR A 135 -34.22 -3.39 -7.40
C TYR A 135 -35.40 -4.06 -8.11
N GLU A 136 -35.89 -3.42 -9.15
CA GLU A 136 -37.00 -3.89 -9.96
C GLU A 136 -36.66 -3.77 -11.44
N LYS A 137 -36.74 -4.90 -12.17
CA LYS A 137 -36.47 -4.93 -13.60
C LYS A 137 -37.76 -4.58 -14.35
N ARG A 138 -37.78 -3.50 -15.13
CA ARG A 138 -38.94 -3.13 -15.94
C ARG A 138 -38.90 -3.77 -17.33
N VAL A 139 -40.09 -3.91 -17.92
CA VAL A 139 -40.29 -4.32 -19.32
C VAL A 139 -39.65 -3.25 -20.22
N GLY A 140 -38.68 -3.64 -21.06
CA GLY A 140 -37.84 -2.71 -21.84
C GLY A 140 -36.37 -2.63 -21.39
N GLY A 141 -35.95 -3.47 -20.43
CA GLY A 141 -34.54 -3.71 -20.09
C GLY A 141 -33.94 -2.74 -19.06
N LYS A 142 -34.54 -1.57 -18.83
CA LYS A 142 -34.09 -0.61 -17.81
C LYS A 142 -34.55 -1.07 -16.42
N GLY A 143 -33.60 -1.28 -15.52
CA GLY A 143 -33.88 -1.52 -14.11
C GLY A 143 -34.12 -0.22 -13.35
N ILE A 144 -34.85 -0.29 -12.24
CA ILE A 144 -35.04 0.83 -11.32
C ILE A 144 -34.74 0.37 -9.91
N ILE A 145 -34.07 1.23 -9.14
CA ILE A 145 -33.93 1.05 -7.70
C ILE A 145 -34.92 1.98 -7.03
N ASN A 146 -35.82 1.40 -6.27
CA ASN A 146 -36.79 2.15 -5.47
C ASN A 146 -36.21 2.33 -4.06
N ILE A 147 -36.28 3.56 -3.55
CA ILE A 147 -35.90 3.93 -2.19
C ILE A 147 -37.10 4.64 -1.57
N VAL A 148 -37.62 4.12 -0.47
CA VAL A 148 -38.76 4.71 0.24
C VAL A 148 -38.48 4.77 1.74
N GLY A 149 -38.94 5.85 2.37
CA GLY A 149 -38.67 6.11 3.78
C GLY A 149 -39.67 7.06 4.43
N LYS A 150 -39.59 7.16 5.75
CA LYS A 150 -40.48 8.02 6.56
C LYS A 150 -40.02 9.48 6.62
N THR A 151 -38.73 9.73 6.46
CA THR A 151 -38.14 11.08 6.53
C THR A 151 -37.36 11.38 5.24
N LYS A 152 -37.30 12.65 4.88
CA LYS A 152 -36.61 13.10 3.66
C LYS A 152 -35.10 12.86 3.76
N GLU A 153 -34.52 13.15 4.91
CA GLU A 153 -33.07 13.04 5.17
C GLU A 153 -32.59 11.60 5.03
N SER A 154 -33.39 10.64 5.52
CA SER A 154 -33.10 9.21 5.41
C SER A 154 -33.10 8.72 3.96
N VAL A 155 -34.07 9.17 3.16
CA VAL A 155 -34.18 8.84 1.73
C VAL A 155 -33.04 9.47 0.94
N GLU A 156 -32.69 10.74 1.23
CA GLU A 156 -31.56 11.42 0.59
C GLU A 156 -30.22 10.76 0.91
N GLU A 157 -29.97 10.42 2.18
CA GLU A 157 -28.75 9.71 2.59
C GLU A 157 -28.67 8.32 1.96
N SER A 158 -29.77 7.57 1.94
CA SER A 158 -29.86 6.28 1.25
C SER A 158 -29.55 6.42 -0.25
N THR A 159 -30.09 7.46 -0.88
CA THR A 159 -29.88 7.75 -2.31
C THR A 159 -28.41 8.02 -2.60
N LYS A 160 -27.76 8.87 -1.80
CA LYS A 160 -26.32 9.14 -1.91
C LYS A 160 -25.50 7.86 -1.75
N ARG A 161 -25.77 7.08 -0.70
CA ARG A 161 -25.04 5.82 -0.44
C ARG A 161 -25.16 4.81 -1.55
N VAL A 162 -26.37 4.61 -2.07
CA VAL A 162 -26.59 3.73 -3.24
C VAL A 162 -25.83 4.26 -4.45
N GLY A 163 -25.85 5.57 -4.70
CA GLY A 163 -25.04 6.22 -5.76
C GLY A 163 -23.54 5.96 -5.60
N HIS A 164 -22.99 6.11 -4.40
CA HIS A 164 -21.57 5.83 -4.13
C HIS A 164 -21.22 4.36 -4.35
N MET A 165 -22.09 3.41 -4.02
CA MET A 165 -21.87 1.98 -4.31
C MET A 165 -21.68 1.73 -5.82
N PHE A 166 -22.43 2.42 -6.67
CA PHE A 166 -22.21 2.37 -8.12
C PHE A 166 -20.85 2.91 -8.50
N VAL A 167 -20.55 4.14 -8.11
CA VAL A 167 -19.31 4.83 -8.49
C VAL A 167 -18.09 4.02 -8.03
N LYS A 168 -18.10 3.55 -6.77
CA LYS A 168 -17.08 2.67 -6.20
C LYS A 168 -16.87 1.43 -7.07
N THR A 169 -17.93 0.73 -7.45
CA THR A 169 -17.85 -0.48 -8.26
C THR A 169 -17.25 -0.23 -9.64
N PHE A 170 -17.65 0.86 -10.31
CA PHE A 170 -17.08 1.25 -11.60
C PHE A 170 -15.61 1.66 -11.48
N LYS A 171 -15.26 2.51 -10.51
CA LYS A 171 -13.88 2.93 -10.27
C LYS A 171 -12.99 1.73 -9.92
N ALA A 172 -13.42 0.83 -9.05
CA ALA A 172 -12.69 -0.39 -8.71
C ALA A 172 -12.40 -1.29 -9.92
N ARG A 173 -13.35 -1.41 -10.84
CA ARG A 173 -13.20 -2.16 -12.11
C ARG A 173 -12.33 -1.45 -13.14
N SER A 174 -12.28 -0.12 -13.10
CA SER A 174 -11.42 0.67 -13.99
C SER A 174 -9.92 0.55 -13.66
N VAL A 175 -9.60 0.17 -12.41
CA VAL A 175 -8.21 -0.03 -11.96
C VAL A 175 -7.68 -1.37 -12.49
N PRO A 176 -6.63 -1.38 -13.33
CA PRO A 176 -6.01 -2.62 -13.82
C PRO A 176 -5.52 -3.50 -12.68
N ASN A 177 -5.35 -4.80 -12.92
CA ASN A 177 -4.85 -5.74 -11.90
C ASN A 177 -3.49 -5.33 -11.31
N HIS A 178 -2.65 -4.67 -12.11
CA HIS A 178 -1.32 -4.20 -11.70
C HIS A 178 -1.31 -2.73 -11.23
N GLY A 179 -2.46 -2.07 -11.20
CA GLY A 179 -2.60 -0.62 -11.04
C GLY A 179 -2.27 0.14 -12.33
N TRP A 180 -2.53 1.45 -12.32
CA TRP A 180 -2.00 2.34 -13.36
C TRP A 180 -0.53 2.61 -13.10
N VAL A 181 0.28 2.58 -14.16
CA VAL A 181 1.72 2.83 -14.06
C VAL A 181 2.09 3.93 -15.04
N LEU A 182 2.59 5.04 -14.51
CA LEU A 182 3.19 6.12 -15.27
C LEU A 182 4.71 6.02 -15.11
N HIS A 183 5.43 6.04 -16.23
CA HIS A 183 6.87 6.18 -16.21
C HIS A 183 7.23 7.58 -16.74
N ALA A 184 8.05 8.29 -15.98
CA ALA A 184 8.46 9.65 -16.23
C ALA A 184 9.98 9.77 -16.17
N LEU A 185 10.51 10.77 -16.87
CA LEU A 185 11.92 11.13 -16.85
C LEU A 185 12.05 12.54 -16.25
N ASP A 186 12.85 12.66 -15.19
CA ASP A 186 13.28 13.94 -14.66
C ASP A 186 14.33 14.50 -15.62
N PRO A 187 14.09 15.67 -16.25
CA PRO A 187 14.97 16.23 -17.26
C PRO A 187 16.33 16.46 -16.61
N PRO A 188 17.36 15.76 -17.08
CA PRO A 188 18.65 15.84 -16.44
C PRO A 188 19.40 17.10 -16.90
N ASN A 189 20.22 17.66 -16.01
CA ASN A 189 20.87 18.93 -16.31
C ASN A 189 22.03 18.77 -17.31
N LYS A 190 22.80 17.66 -17.28
CA LYS A 190 23.83 17.35 -18.30
C LYS A 190 24.19 15.85 -18.47
N PRO A 191 23.39 15.04 -19.17
CA PRO A 191 23.85 13.78 -19.76
C PRO A 191 23.63 13.76 -21.27
N TYR A 192 24.70 13.53 -22.02
CA TYR A 192 24.64 13.43 -23.48
C TYR A 192 24.11 12.07 -23.93
N ARG A 193 24.46 11.01 -23.20
CA ARG A 193 24.01 9.64 -23.46
C ARG A 193 23.75 8.90 -22.15
N ILE A 194 22.97 7.82 -22.23
CA ILE A 194 22.85 6.84 -21.15
C ILE A 194 23.41 5.51 -21.60
N ARG A 195 24.05 4.82 -20.65
CA ARG A 195 24.64 3.51 -20.83
C ARG A 195 23.90 2.50 -19.97
N ILE A 196 23.60 1.36 -20.57
CA ILE A 196 23.03 0.21 -19.87
C ILE A 196 24.20 -0.67 -19.40
N THR A 197 24.39 -0.80 -18.09
CA THR A 197 25.52 -1.49 -17.46
C THR A 197 25.08 -2.55 -16.47
N ASP A 198 25.97 -3.51 -16.18
CA ASP A 198 25.75 -4.45 -15.09
C ASP A 198 25.65 -3.70 -13.75
N PRO A 199 24.72 -4.11 -12.88
CA PRO A 199 24.64 -3.55 -11.55
C PRO A 199 25.94 -3.82 -10.77
N PRO A 200 26.33 -2.92 -9.87
CA PRO A 200 27.44 -3.16 -8.95
C PRO A 200 27.12 -4.31 -7.99
N ASP A 201 28.14 -4.94 -7.41
CA ASP A 201 28.01 -6.15 -6.57
C ASP A 201 27.11 -5.97 -5.34
N TYR A 202 26.97 -4.73 -4.85
CA TYR A 202 26.10 -4.39 -3.72
C TYR A 202 24.64 -4.09 -4.11
N PHE A 203 24.29 -4.08 -5.40
CA PHE A 203 22.93 -3.79 -5.84
C PHE A 203 22.06 -5.05 -5.74
N TYR A 204 21.21 -5.07 -4.72
CA TYR A 204 20.20 -6.10 -4.53
C TYR A 204 18.82 -5.60 -4.98
N LEU A 205 18.09 -6.45 -5.69
CA LEU A 205 16.69 -6.19 -5.99
C LEU A 205 15.86 -6.19 -4.69
N PRO A 206 14.88 -5.29 -4.54
CA PRO A 206 14.00 -5.33 -3.39
C PRO A 206 13.17 -6.59 -3.45
N TYR A 207 13.15 -7.29 -2.33
CA TYR A 207 12.28 -8.44 -2.10
C TYR A 207 10.79 -8.06 -2.05
N GLU A 208 10.47 -6.75 -2.08
CA GLU A 208 9.11 -6.20 -1.92
C GLU A 208 8.21 -6.24 -3.16
N ARG A 209 8.74 -6.60 -4.34
CA ARG A 209 8.00 -6.57 -5.62
C ARG A 209 7.89 -7.92 -6.33
N LEU A 210 8.07 -9.02 -5.62
CA LEU A 210 7.65 -10.30 -6.16
C LEU A 210 6.11 -10.33 -6.04
N ASN A 211 5.40 -10.35 -7.18
CA ASN A 211 4.14 -11.10 -7.22
C ASN A 211 4.53 -12.54 -6.94
N SER A 212 4.77 -12.85 -5.66
CA SER A 212 5.11 -14.20 -5.28
C SER A 212 3.87 -15.05 -5.53
N GLY A 213 4.07 -16.19 -6.18
CA GLY A 213 3.04 -16.93 -6.89
C GLY A 213 3.48 -18.34 -7.26
N SER A 214 2.63 -19.34 -7.03
CA SER A 214 2.73 -20.63 -7.68
C SER A 214 1.51 -20.79 -8.58
N GLN A 215 1.68 -21.36 -9.78
CA GLN A 215 0.59 -21.54 -10.76
C GLN A 215 -0.12 -20.28 -11.26
N ASN A 216 0.52 -19.10 -11.20
CA ASN A 216 -0.02 -17.90 -11.81
C ASN A 216 0.09 -17.96 -13.34
N SER A 217 -0.95 -17.50 -14.03
CA SER A 217 -0.93 -17.26 -15.48
C SER A 217 -0.56 -15.79 -15.76
N GLY A 218 0.42 -15.55 -16.62
CA GLY A 218 0.87 -14.22 -16.99
C GLY A 218 2.37 -14.05 -16.87
N SER A 219 2.84 -12.80 -16.96
CA SER A 219 4.26 -12.50 -16.92
C SER A 219 4.71 -11.94 -15.57
N GLN A 220 6.00 -12.14 -15.24
CA GLN A 220 6.66 -11.54 -14.07
C GLN A 220 6.20 -12.06 -12.68
N ASN A 221 5.74 -13.30 -12.62
CA ASN A 221 5.43 -13.98 -11.36
C ASN A 221 6.69 -14.50 -10.67
N SER A 222 6.63 -14.84 -9.38
CA SER A 222 7.79 -15.30 -8.61
C SER A 222 7.43 -16.48 -7.69
N GLY A 223 7.84 -17.69 -8.00
CA GLY A 223 7.54 -18.90 -7.24
C GLY A 223 7.41 -20.08 -8.20
N SER A 224 6.68 -21.13 -7.84
CA SER A 224 6.75 -22.41 -8.55
C SER A 224 5.56 -22.72 -9.47
N GLN A 225 5.74 -23.39 -10.61
CA GLN A 225 4.62 -23.83 -11.49
C GLN A 225 3.82 -22.73 -12.20
N ASN A 226 4.32 -21.50 -12.30
CA ASN A 226 3.65 -20.41 -13.03
C ASN A 226 3.66 -20.63 -14.55
N SER A 227 2.58 -20.25 -15.23
CA SER A 227 2.43 -20.33 -16.70
C SER A 227 2.54 -18.94 -17.34
N GLY A 228 3.41 -18.76 -18.32
CA GLY A 228 3.59 -17.47 -19.02
C GLY A 228 5.06 -17.07 -19.13
N SER A 229 5.35 -15.78 -19.30
CA SER A 229 6.70 -15.32 -19.61
C SER A 229 7.40 -14.54 -18.49
N GLN A 230 8.72 -14.60 -18.36
CA GLN A 230 9.48 -13.82 -17.36
C GLN A 230 9.16 -14.14 -15.89
N ASN A 231 8.70 -15.36 -15.57
CA ASN A 231 8.41 -15.78 -14.20
C ASN A 231 9.68 -16.29 -13.49
N SER A 232 9.97 -15.83 -12.28
CA SER A 232 11.07 -16.31 -11.43
C SER A 232 10.61 -17.47 -10.51
N GLY A 233 11.47 -18.39 -10.08
CA GLY A 233 11.14 -19.56 -9.23
C GLY A 233 11.22 -20.92 -9.97
N SER A 234 10.52 -21.96 -9.50
CA SER A 234 10.79 -23.36 -9.93
C SER A 234 9.63 -24.09 -10.60
N GLN A 235 9.84 -24.89 -11.64
CA GLN A 235 8.77 -25.61 -12.37
C GLN A 235 7.80 -24.73 -13.19
N ASN A 236 8.16 -23.50 -13.53
CA ASN A 236 7.35 -22.58 -14.35
C ASN A 236 7.32 -23.01 -15.83
N SER A 237 6.16 -22.93 -16.48
CA SER A 237 5.94 -23.24 -17.89
C SER A 237 5.84 -21.96 -18.73
N GLY A 238 6.53 -21.87 -19.87
CA GLY A 238 6.48 -20.71 -20.78
C GLY A 238 7.86 -20.16 -21.12
N SER A 239 7.96 -18.87 -21.48
CA SER A 239 9.20 -18.30 -22.05
C SER A 239 9.93 -17.29 -21.14
N GLN A 240 11.25 -17.24 -21.16
CA GLN A 240 12.05 -16.28 -20.36
C GLN A 240 11.90 -16.42 -18.82
N ASN A 241 11.47 -17.58 -18.32
CA ASN A 241 11.35 -17.85 -16.88
C ASN A 241 12.74 -18.00 -16.23
N SER A 242 12.86 -17.75 -14.92
CA SER A 242 14.12 -17.78 -14.16
C SER A 242 14.00 -18.69 -12.93
N GLY A 243 15.01 -19.47 -12.59
CA GLY A 243 15.03 -20.41 -11.45
C GLY A 243 15.19 -21.87 -11.91
N SER A 244 14.58 -22.85 -11.23
CA SER A 244 14.93 -24.27 -11.42
C SER A 244 13.80 -25.16 -11.94
N GLN A 245 14.07 -26.11 -12.84
CA GLN A 245 13.06 -27.04 -13.39
C GLN A 245 11.95 -26.41 -14.25
N ASN A 246 12.16 -25.23 -14.82
CA ASN A 246 11.20 -24.54 -15.68
C ASN A 246 11.14 -25.16 -17.09
N SER A 247 9.97 -25.22 -17.70
CA SER A 247 9.71 -25.80 -19.03
C SER A 247 9.32 -24.73 -20.06
N GLY A 248 9.89 -24.76 -21.27
CA GLY A 248 9.59 -23.81 -22.37
C GLY A 248 10.84 -23.12 -22.94
N SER A 249 10.71 -21.96 -23.61
CA SER A 249 11.80 -21.34 -24.38
C SER A 249 12.50 -20.18 -23.67
N GLN A 250 13.82 -20.01 -23.84
CA GLN A 250 14.57 -18.87 -23.25
C GLN A 250 14.61 -18.82 -21.72
N ASN A 251 14.43 -19.95 -21.02
CA ASN A 251 14.43 -19.99 -19.55
C ASN A 251 15.87 -19.94 -18.98
N SER A 252 16.02 -19.49 -17.73
CA SER A 252 17.30 -19.23 -17.06
C SER A 252 17.39 -19.87 -15.67
N GLY A 253 18.55 -20.42 -15.31
CA GLY A 253 18.77 -21.17 -14.05
C GLY A 253 18.98 -22.69 -14.24
N SER A 254 18.78 -23.52 -13.20
CA SER A 254 19.22 -24.92 -13.16
C SER A 254 18.12 -25.94 -13.55
N GLN A 255 18.47 -27.00 -14.29
CA GLN A 255 17.55 -28.10 -14.67
C GLN A 255 16.30 -27.67 -15.50
N ASN A 256 16.37 -26.58 -16.27
CA ASN A 256 15.26 -26.15 -17.13
C ASN A 256 15.21 -26.96 -18.44
N SER A 257 14.01 -27.25 -18.96
CA SER A 257 13.77 -28.05 -20.16
C SER A 257 13.11 -27.23 -21.28
N GLY A 258 13.64 -27.31 -22.52
CA GLY A 258 13.15 -26.58 -23.70
C GLY A 258 14.24 -25.83 -24.48
N SER A 259 13.88 -25.06 -25.51
CA SER A 259 14.82 -24.46 -26.48
C SER A 259 15.35 -23.08 -26.07
N GLN A 260 16.64 -22.79 -26.37
CA GLN A 260 17.32 -21.50 -26.11
C GLN A 260 17.44 -21.07 -24.62
N ASN A 261 17.55 -21.99 -23.67
CA ASN A 261 17.78 -21.62 -22.27
C ASN A 261 19.10 -20.82 -22.11
N SER A 262 19.04 -19.67 -21.44
CA SER A 262 20.16 -18.72 -21.30
C SER A 262 20.36 -18.32 -19.84
N ASP A 263 21.52 -17.75 -19.49
CA ASP A 263 21.96 -17.35 -18.14
C ASP A 263 20.90 -16.67 -17.24
N PRO A 264 21.05 -16.73 -15.88
CA PRO A 264 20.16 -16.05 -14.91
C PRO A 264 19.89 -14.59 -15.29
N LEU A 265 18.66 -14.11 -15.08
CA LEU A 265 18.18 -12.75 -15.38
C LEU A 265 19.29 -11.70 -15.22
N LYS A 266 19.81 -11.19 -16.33
CA LYS A 266 20.77 -10.08 -16.34
C LYS A 266 19.97 -8.78 -16.19
N TYR A 267 19.95 -8.24 -14.99
CA TYR A 267 19.46 -6.88 -14.73
C TYR A 267 20.53 -5.89 -15.18
N LYS A 268 20.11 -4.72 -15.64
CA LYS A 268 21.02 -3.66 -16.02
C LYS A 268 20.55 -2.33 -15.46
N LEU A 269 21.50 -1.50 -15.06
CA LEU A 269 21.25 -0.14 -14.61
C LEU A 269 21.40 0.84 -15.77
N ILE A 270 20.65 1.93 -15.69
CA ILE A 270 20.79 3.07 -16.59
C ILE A 270 21.72 4.07 -15.89
N GLU A 271 22.84 4.39 -16.52
CA GLU A 271 23.84 5.33 -15.99
C GLU A 271 24.08 6.50 -16.97
N PRO A 272 24.30 7.73 -16.45
CA PRO A 272 24.69 8.87 -17.29
C PRO A 272 26.07 8.70 -17.92
N VAL A 273 26.21 9.28 -19.10
CA VAL A 273 27.46 9.47 -19.82
C VAL A 273 27.61 10.96 -20.16
N TYR A 274 28.68 11.54 -19.64
CA TYR A 274 29.04 12.95 -19.79
C TYR A 274 29.88 13.22 -21.05
N GLU A 275 29.94 14.48 -21.47
CA GLU A 275 30.77 14.95 -22.59
C GLU A 275 32.24 14.59 -22.40
N GLY A 276 32.96 14.36 -23.51
CA GLY A 276 34.40 14.03 -23.47
C GLY A 276 34.73 12.66 -22.88
N LYS A 277 33.75 11.91 -22.36
CA LYS A 277 33.97 10.56 -21.84
C LYS A 277 34.23 9.58 -22.99
N ARG A 278 35.44 9.02 -23.06
CA ARG A 278 35.76 7.91 -23.97
C ARG A 278 34.96 6.66 -23.56
N ILE A 279 34.35 6.01 -24.55
CA ILE A 279 33.63 4.76 -24.35
C ILE A 279 34.24 3.71 -25.27
N SER A 280 34.60 2.57 -24.70
CA SER A 280 34.95 1.38 -25.44
C SER A 280 33.74 0.91 -26.26
N THR A 281 33.77 1.09 -27.57
CA THR A 281 32.79 0.51 -28.49
C THR A 281 33.41 -0.67 -29.22
N VAL A 282 32.58 -1.61 -29.69
CA VAL A 282 33.03 -2.71 -30.55
C VAL A 282 33.56 -2.09 -31.86
N GLY A 283 34.88 -1.91 -31.96
CA GLY A 283 35.53 -1.22 -33.08
C GLY A 283 36.35 0.05 -32.74
N GLY A 284 36.60 0.36 -31.46
CA GLY A 284 37.51 1.43 -31.02
C GLY A 284 36.93 2.40 -29.99
N SER A 285 37.76 3.29 -29.45
CA SER A 285 37.33 4.40 -28.60
C SER A 285 36.77 5.53 -29.46
N LYS A 286 35.48 5.86 -29.29
CA LYS A 286 34.89 7.05 -29.91
C LYS A 286 34.67 8.12 -28.86
N GLU A 287 35.20 9.32 -29.11
CA GLU A 287 34.78 10.52 -28.39
C GLU A 287 33.36 10.88 -28.83
N ILE A 288 32.52 11.24 -27.86
CA ILE A 288 31.12 11.59 -28.11
C ILE A 288 31.08 13.08 -28.43
N ASN A 289 30.60 13.44 -29.63
CA ASN A 289 30.30 14.83 -29.96
C ASN A 289 29.00 14.89 -30.79
N GLN A 290 27.99 15.65 -30.31
CA GLN A 290 26.85 16.22 -31.07
C GLN A 290 25.80 16.92 -30.17
N ASN A 291 25.17 17.96 -30.75
CA ASN A 291 24.21 18.92 -30.18
C ASN A 291 23.11 18.33 -29.28
N PHE A 292 23.10 18.78 -28.02
CA PHE A 292 22.07 18.57 -27.02
C PHE A 292 20.95 19.61 -27.19
N ASN A 293 19.70 19.18 -27.41
CA ASN A 293 18.55 20.11 -27.57
C ASN A 293 17.77 20.19 -26.25
N ILE A 294 18.07 21.22 -25.46
CA ILE A 294 17.45 21.49 -24.15
C ILE A 294 15.95 21.76 -24.27
N ASP A 295 15.52 22.48 -25.31
CA ASP A 295 14.13 22.91 -25.46
C ASP A 295 13.18 21.73 -25.64
N LYS A 296 13.60 20.71 -26.41
CA LYS A 296 12.81 19.49 -26.60
C LYS A 296 12.64 18.69 -25.31
N LEU A 297 13.65 18.66 -24.43
CA LEU A 297 13.54 18.01 -23.12
C LEU A 297 12.61 18.78 -22.19
N ARG A 298 12.64 20.12 -22.25
CA ARG A 298 11.75 20.99 -21.47
C ARG A 298 10.29 20.82 -21.86
N GLU A 299 9.97 20.82 -23.16
CA GLU A 299 8.61 20.59 -23.65
C GLU A 299 8.07 19.20 -23.22
N ASN A 300 8.91 18.16 -23.31
CA ASN A 300 8.57 16.82 -22.84
C ASN A 300 8.33 16.78 -21.32
N TYR A 301 9.09 17.56 -20.55
CA TYR A 301 8.92 17.65 -19.11
C TYR A 301 7.59 18.30 -18.73
N GLU A 302 7.20 19.40 -19.37
CA GLU A 302 5.92 20.07 -19.09
C GLU A 302 4.73 19.13 -19.35
N LYS A 303 4.74 18.40 -20.48
CA LYS A 303 3.75 17.34 -20.77
C LYS A 303 3.76 16.24 -19.70
N THR A 304 4.93 15.87 -19.22
CA THR A 304 5.09 14.84 -18.16
C THR A 304 4.50 15.31 -16.83
N VAL A 305 4.70 16.58 -16.45
CA VAL A 305 4.13 17.14 -15.22
C VAL A 305 2.60 17.14 -15.26
N ILE A 306 2.00 17.48 -16.40
CA ILE A 306 0.55 17.40 -16.60
C ILE A 306 0.07 15.95 -16.45
N ALA A 307 0.71 15.00 -17.13
CA ALA A 307 0.37 13.58 -17.05
C ALA A 307 0.49 13.02 -15.61
N ILE A 308 1.47 13.50 -14.83
CA ILE A 308 1.64 13.17 -13.42
C ILE A 308 0.44 13.67 -12.61
N LYS A 309 0.05 14.95 -12.76
CA LYS A 309 -1.09 15.54 -12.04
C LYS A 309 -2.41 14.82 -12.36
N GLU A 310 -2.67 14.54 -13.63
CA GLU A 310 -3.86 13.81 -14.06
C GLU A 310 -3.88 12.37 -13.52
N SER A 311 -2.74 11.67 -13.59
CA SER A 311 -2.62 10.32 -13.06
C SER A 311 -2.80 10.29 -11.55
N PHE A 312 -2.27 11.30 -10.85
CA PHE A 312 -2.39 11.43 -9.40
C PHE A 312 -3.84 11.65 -8.97
N LEU A 313 -4.53 12.62 -9.58
CA LEU A 313 -5.96 12.86 -9.35
C LEU A 313 -6.79 11.61 -9.64
N LYS A 314 -6.53 10.94 -10.77
CA LYS A 314 -7.22 9.69 -11.14
C LYS A 314 -7.03 8.59 -10.08
N GLY A 315 -5.84 8.50 -9.49
CA GLY A 315 -5.55 7.58 -8.38
C GLY A 315 -6.38 7.92 -7.13
N LEU A 316 -6.41 9.20 -6.74
CA LEU A 316 -7.16 9.67 -5.56
C LEU A 316 -8.68 9.48 -5.74
N GLU A 317 -9.23 9.84 -6.90
CA GLU A 317 -10.64 9.60 -7.23
C GLU A 317 -11.02 8.12 -7.18
N ALA A 318 -10.10 7.24 -7.58
CA ALA A 318 -10.37 5.81 -7.56
C ALA A 318 -10.50 5.28 -6.13
N VAL A 319 -9.62 5.72 -5.22
CA VAL A 319 -9.61 5.23 -3.83
C VAL A 319 -10.57 5.97 -2.89
N HIS A 320 -11.08 7.14 -3.30
CA HIS A 320 -11.93 8.00 -2.46
C HIS A 320 -13.10 7.24 -1.81
N LEU A 321 -13.78 6.37 -2.56
CA LEU A 321 -14.92 5.59 -2.05
C LEU A 321 -14.56 4.16 -1.62
N PHE A 322 -13.28 3.83 -1.52
CA PHE A 322 -12.86 2.50 -1.05
C PHE A 322 -12.92 2.43 0.47
N ASP A 323 -13.49 1.34 0.97
CA ASP A 323 -13.57 0.96 2.40
C ASP A 323 -12.36 0.10 2.79
N GLU A 324 -11.17 0.52 2.36
CA GLU A 324 -9.91 -0.20 2.52
C GLU A 324 -8.87 0.66 3.23
N GLU A 325 -7.82 0.04 3.79
CA GLU A 325 -6.64 0.79 4.26
C GLU A 325 -5.90 1.34 3.04
N ILE A 326 -5.87 2.66 2.89
CA ILE A 326 -5.14 3.33 1.80
C ILE A 326 -3.78 3.74 2.32
N ARG A 327 -2.74 3.46 1.53
CA ARG A 327 -1.36 3.84 1.84
C ARG A 327 -0.72 4.51 0.64
N MET A 328 -0.29 5.76 0.84
CA MET A 328 0.44 6.54 -0.15
C MET A 328 1.85 6.82 0.33
N ARG A 329 2.85 6.50 -0.50
CA ARG A 329 4.27 6.58 -0.14
C ARG A 329 5.13 6.99 -1.33
N ILE A 330 6.15 7.81 -1.09
CA ILE A 330 7.22 8.10 -2.05
C ILE A 330 8.44 7.28 -1.65
N ARG A 331 8.93 6.41 -2.52
CA ARG A 331 10.08 5.55 -2.26
C ARG A 331 11.25 5.97 -3.11
N PHE A 332 12.45 5.97 -2.55
CA PHE A 332 13.69 6.29 -3.25
C PHE A 332 14.46 5.03 -3.62
N GLY A 333 15.20 5.08 -4.73
CA GLY A 333 15.83 3.89 -5.27
C GLY A 333 16.44 4.10 -6.65
N ARG A 334 16.66 2.99 -7.36
CA ARG A 334 17.22 2.99 -8.73
C ARG A 334 16.26 2.29 -9.68
N ILE A 335 16.22 2.77 -10.91
CA ILE A 335 15.50 2.10 -11.99
C ILE A 335 16.46 1.15 -12.71
N TYR A 336 15.98 -0.05 -13.01
CA TYR A 336 16.72 -1.10 -13.69
C TYR A 336 15.91 -1.69 -14.83
N LEU A 337 16.60 -2.23 -15.83
CA LEU A 337 16.01 -2.92 -16.97
C LEU A 337 16.28 -4.42 -16.84
N ILE A 338 15.33 -5.24 -17.30
CA ILE A 338 15.48 -6.70 -17.35
C ILE A 338 15.81 -7.12 -18.78
N ASN A 339 16.71 -8.11 -18.93
CA ASN A 339 17.05 -8.74 -20.21
C ASN A 339 17.47 -7.72 -21.29
N SER A 340 18.12 -6.65 -20.86
CA SER A 340 18.59 -5.58 -21.75
C SER A 340 20.05 -5.80 -22.13
N LYS A 341 20.36 -5.57 -23.41
CA LYS A 341 21.73 -5.61 -23.90
C LYS A 341 22.45 -4.32 -23.48
N ASN A 342 23.76 -4.40 -23.32
CA ASN A 342 24.59 -3.20 -23.14
C ASN A 342 24.55 -2.39 -24.43
N PHE A 343 23.98 -1.20 -24.37
CA PHE A 343 24.04 -0.24 -25.46
C PHE A 343 24.05 1.17 -24.91
N LEU A 344 24.40 2.10 -25.79
CA LEU A 344 24.54 3.51 -25.51
C LEU A 344 23.52 4.26 -26.35
N ILE A 345 22.59 4.96 -25.73
CA ILE A 345 21.55 5.72 -26.44
C ILE A 345 21.56 7.20 -26.01
N PRO A 346 21.25 8.14 -26.91
CA PRO A 346 20.97 9.53 -26.56
C PRO A 346 19.80 9.62 -25.59
N VAL A 347 19.86 10.59 -24.67
CA VAL A 347 18.83 10.75 -23.62
C VAL A 347 17.50 11.16 -24.22
N GLU A 348 17.47 11.91 -25.33
CA GLU A 348 16.22 12.31 -25.99
C GLU A 348 15.50 11.13 -26.66
N LYS A 349 16.21 10.01 -26.88
CA LYS A 349 15.62 8.77 -27.41
C LYS A 349 15.07 7.86 -26.30
N LEU A 350 15.26 8.22 -25.04
CA LEU A 350 14.66 7.52 -23.92
C LEU A 350 13.16 7.85 -23.86
N ASN A 351 12.37 7.00 -24.48
CA ASN A 351 10.93 7.16 -24.56
C ASN A 351 10.20 6.22 -23.59
N ASN A 352 8.88 6.39 -23.52
CA ASN A 352 8.00 5.54 -22.71
C ASN A 352 8.09 4.05 -23.04
N ASN A 353 8.51 3.65 -24.25
CA ASN A 353 8.66 2.23 -24.61
C ASN A 353 9.87 1.57 -23.95
N VAL A 354 10.93 2.35 -23.68
CA VAL A 354 12.09 1.88 -22.91
C VAL A 354 11.77 1.92 -21.42
N LEU A 355 11.17 3.02 -20.96
CA LEU A 355 10.85 3.21 -19.55
C LEU A 355 9.76 2.26 -19.04
N SER A 356 8.78 1.89 -19.87
CA SER A 356 7.73 0.92 -19.50
C SER A 356 8.26 -0.49 -19.24
N LYS A 357 9.44 -0.82 -19.77
CA LYS A 357 10.13 -2.09 -19.51
C LYS A 357 11.01 -2.03 -18.26
N SER A 358 11.12 -0.86 -17.65
CA SER A 358 11.94 -0.64 -16.47
C SER A 358 11.21 -1.01 -15.18
N LYS A 359 11.98 -1.37 -14.16
CA LYS A 359 11.51 -1.70 -12.83
C LYS A 359 12.21 -0.85 -11.80
N PHE A 360 11.61 -0.76 -10.62
CA PHE A 360 12.09 0.11 -9.54
C PHE A 360 12.66 -0.72 -8.38
N ALA A 361 13.89 -0.40 -7.99
CA ALA A 361 14.59 -0.99 -6.86
C ALA A 361 14.72 0.01 -5.70
N THR A 362 14.01 -0.21 -4.58
CA THR A 362 14.04 0.60 -3.34
C THR A 362 15.29 0.39 -2.47
N CYS A 363 16.17 -0.54 -2.82
CA CYS A 363 17.38 -0.82 -2.05
C CYS A 363 18.41 0.30 -2.24
N LEU A 364 18.81 0.93 -1.14
CA LEU A 364 19.80 2.00 -1.11
C LEU A 364 21.12 1.55 -0.48
N ALA A 365 21.04 0.64 0.50
CA ALA A 365 22.18 0.13 1.25
C ALA A 365 21.93 -1.31 1.72
N THR A 366 22.99 -2.02 2.10
CA THR A 366 22.94 -3.35 2.72
C THR A 366 23.40 -3.37 4.16
N GLU A 367 24.08 -2.30 4.59
CA GLU A 367 24.60 -2.12 5.93
C GLU A 367 24.16 -0.77 6.48
N GLU A 368 23.94 -0.69 7.78
CA GLU A 368 23.47 0.54 8.43
C GLU A 368 24.50 1.67 8.34
N GLU A 369 25.79 1.34 8.46
CA GLU A 369 26.90 2.30 8.43
C GLU A 369 26.93 3.10 7.12
N GLN A 370 26.47 2.51 6.01
CA GLN A 370 26.36 3.20 4.73
C GLN A 370 25.40 4.40 4.81
N LEU A 371 24.35 4.32 5.66
CA LEU A 371 23.35 5.38 5.86
C LEU A 371 23.64 6.28 7.08
N LYS A 372 24.78 6.13 7.74
CA LYS A 372 25.08 6.84 8.99
C LYS A 372 24.94 8.36 8.90
N ARG A 373 25.51 8.98 7.86
CA ARG A 373 25.38 10.43 7.63
C ARG A 373 23.93 10.88 7.46
N LEU A 374 23.11 10.05 6.82
CA LEU A 374 21.69 10.34 6.67
C LEU A 374 20.98 10.28 8.03
N PHE A 375 21.30 9.29 8.87
CA PHE A 375 20.78 9.23 10.25
C PHE A 375 21.19 10.45 11.08
N GLU A 376 22.45 10.87 10.99
CA GLU A 376 22.96 12.06 11.70
C GLU A 376 22.20 13.33 11.28
N VAL A 377 21.99 13.54 9.98
CA VAL A 377 21.24 14.70 9.48
C VAL A 377 19.77 14.68 9.89
N LEU A 378 19.12 13.51 9.84
CA LEU A 378 17.71 13.37 10.22
C LEU A 378 17.48 13.37 11.74
N SER A 379 18.53 13.16 12.53
CA SER A 379 18.48 13.21 14.00
C SER A 379 19.06 14.51 14.56
N GLY A 380 19.56 15.40 13.69
CA GLY A 380 20.12 16.70 14.03
C GLY A 380 19.08 17.80 14.24
N ASP A 381 19.54 19.01 14.56
CA ASP A 381 18.75 20.18 15.00
C ASP A 381 17.33 20.28 14.42
N GLY A 382 16.33 20.11 15.30
CA GLY A 382 14.91 20.33 15.00
C GLY A 382 14.15 19.13 14.41
N GLN A 383 14.83 18.06 13.96
CA GLN A 383 14.20 16.86 13.40
C GLN A 383 14.18 15.73 14.44
N GLN A 384 13.03 15.55 15.09
CA GLN A 384 12.88 14.54 16.13
C GLN A 384 12.51 13.17 15.55
N GLU A 385 13.21 12.11 16.00
CA GLU A 385 12.77 10.73 15.79
C GLU A 385 11.41 10.54 16.47
N TRP A 386 10.49 9.87 15.78
CA TRP A 386 9.14 9.65 16.29
C TRP A 386 9.14 8.85 17.59
N ASN A 387 8.28 9.27 18.53
CA ASN A 387 8.01 8.48 19.74
C ASN A 387 7.52 7.07 19.37
N GLY A 388 8.15 6.06 19.95
CA GLY A 388 7.85 4.66 19.66
C GLY A 388 8.68 4.04 18.54
N SER A 389 9.52 4.79 17.82
CA SER A 389 10.51 4.18 16.90
C SER A 389 11.52 3.29 17.66
N PRO A 390 12.02 2.20 17.05
CA PRO A 390 11.62 1.66 15.75
C PRO A 390 10.30 0.88 15.82
N PHE A 391 9.52 0.92 14.73
CA PHE A 391 8.32 0.11 14.55
C PHE A 391 8.64 -1.19 13.80
N ARG A 392 7.98 -2.29 14.17
CA ARG A 392 8.18 -3.60 13.53
C ARG A 392 6.93 -4.03 12.77
N GLU A 393 7.13 -4.38 11.51
CA GLU A 393 6.08 -4.93 10.65
C GLU A 393 6.57 -6.23 9.99
N PHE A 394 5.66 -7.17 9.76
CA PHE A 394 5.97 -8.41 9.07
C PHE A 394 5.11 -8.54 7.83
N LYS A 395 5.76 -8.61 6.68
CA LYS A 395 5.13 -8.95 5.40
C LYS A 395 5.33 -10.44 5.14
N ILE A 396 4.27 -11.23 5.30
CA ILE A 396 4.28 -12.69 5.18
C ILE A 396 3.58 -13.07 3.89
N CYS A 397 4.30 -13.72 2.97
CA CYS A 397 3.71 -14.27 1.76
C CYS A 397 3.35 -15.74 1.95
N VAL A 398 2.13 -16.11 1.56
CA VAL A 398 1.60 -17.47 1.73
C VAL A 398 0.96 -18.02 0.47
N ALA A 399 1.04 -19.34 0.29
CA ALA A 399 0.22 -20.11 -0.65
C ALA A 399 -1.09 -20.56 -0.01
N ARG A 400 -2.18 -20.57 -0.78
CA ARG A 400 -3.51 -21.02 -0.35
C ARG A 400 -3.93 -22.31 -1.09
N LYS A 401 -4.71 -23.18 -0.43
CA LYS A 401 -5.28 -24.41 -1.04
C LYS A 401 -6.78 -24.56 -0.77
N ASN A 402 -7.53 -25.08 -1.75
CA ASN A 402 -8.93 -25.49 -1.60
C ASN A 402 -9.06 -26.89 -0.98
N PHE A 403 -10.19 -27.13 -0.30
CA PHE A 403 -10.54 -28.41 0.35
C PHE A 403 -11.82 -29.05 -0.20
N ASP A 404 -12.60 -28.33 -0.98
CA ASP A 404 -13.80 -28.87 -1.63
C ASP A 404 -13.39 -29.39 -3.01
N ASP A 405 -12.88 -30.61 -3.05
CA ASP A 405 -13.23 -31.57 -4.10
C ASP A 405 -12.79 -32.95 -3.64
N LYS A 406 -13.76 -33.86 -3.63
CA LYS A 406 -13.56 -35.28 -3.35
C LYS A 406 -12.45 -35.79 -4.26
N LYS A 407 -11.62 -36.69 -3.73
CA LYS A 407 -10.85 -37.63 -4.53
C LYS A 407 -11.78 -38.17 -5.61
N ASP A 408 -11.44 -37.92 -6.88
CA ASP A 408 -11.86 -38.63 -8.10
C ASP A 408 -12.19 -37.66 -9.26
N SER A 409 -11.18 -36.95 -9.77
CA SER A 409 -10.93 -36.80 -11.21
C SER A 409 -9.56 -36.13 -11.43
N ASP A 410 -8.90 -36.44 -12.55
CA ASP A 410 -7.63 -35.86 -13.01
C ASP A 410 -7.74 -34.38 -13.43
N ASP A 411 -8.70 -33.64 -12.88
CA ASP A 411 -8.92 -32.23 -13.20
C ASP A 411 -8.05 -31.33 -12.32
N LYS A 412 -7.44 -30.34 -13.00
CA LYS A 412 -6.45 -29.41 -12.47
C LYS A 412 -6.92 -28.78 -11.15
N LYS A 413 -6.27 -29.14 -10.04
CA LYS A 413 -6.40 -28.45 -8.74
C LYS A 413 -6.19 -26.95 -8.94
N GLU A 414 -7.25 -26.17 -8.91
CA GLU A 414 -7.18 -24.72 -9.00
C GLU A 414 -6.58 -24.18 -7.69
N GLU A 415 -5.26 -23.92 -7.67
CA GLU A 415 -4.60 -23.33 -6.51
C GLU A 415 -5.08 -21.89 -6.32
N LEU A 416 -5.58 -21.56 -5.12
CA LEU A 416 -6.03 -20.22 -4.78
C LEU A 416 -4.87 -19.21 -4.86
N PRO A 417 -5.14 -17.95 -5.25
CA PRO A 417 -4.11 -16.94 -5.36
C PRO A 417 -3.41 -16.72 -4.00
N GLN A 418 -2.11 -16.45 -4.08
CA GLN A 418 -1.30 -16.18 -2.91
C GLN A 418 -1.81 -14.97 -2.13
N CYS A 419 -1.61 -15.01 -0.82
CA CYS A 419 -2.04 -13.95 0.08
C CYS A 419 -0.81 -13.35 0.78
N ILE A 420 -0.88 -12.05 1.02
CA ILE A 420 0.14 -11.31 1.76
C ILE A 420 -0.52 -10.79 3.02
N PHE A 421 0.07 -11.09 4.16
CA PHE A 421 -0.28 -10.48 5.43
C PHE A 421 0.75 -9.40 5.74
N ASP A 422 0.30 -8.16 5.94
CA ASP A 422 1.11 -7.11 6.55
C ASP A 422 0.62 -6.93 8.00
N ILE A 423 1.50 -7.22 8.96
CA ILE A 423 1.17 -7.33 10.38
C ILE A 423 2.04 -6.38 11.17
N LYS A 424 1.39 -5.46 11.90
CA LYS A 424 2.05 -4.53 12.82
C LYS A 424 2.07 -5.12 14.23
N PHE A 425 3.24 -5.17 14.87
CA PHE A 425 3.37 -5.58 16.27
C PHE A 425 3.61 -4.33 17.13
N GLU A 426 2.74 -4.14 18.12
CA GLU A 426 2.92 -3.10 19.13
C GLU A 426 4.02 -3.53 20.11
N LYS A 427 4.78 -2.56 20.63
CA LYS A 427 5.93 -2.83 21.51
C LYS A 427 5.45 -3.30 22.89
N ASP A 428 5.32 -4.61 23.08
CA ASP A 428 5.10 -5.20 24.41
C ASP A 428 6.44 -5.65 25.03
N LEU A 429 7.34 -4.68 25.25
CA LEU A 429 8.57 -4.87 26.01
C LEU A 429 8.25 -4.68 27.49
N ILE A 430 8.12 -5.77 28.24
CA ILE A 430 8.04 -5.70 29.70
C ILE A 430 9.48 -5.71 30.22
N LYS A 431 9.90 -4.61 30.85
CA LYS A 431 11.12 -4.58 31.65
C LYS A 431 10.83 -5.30 32.96
N SER A 432 11.33 -6.52 33.14
CA SER A 432 11.29 -7.17 34.47
C SER A 432 12.68 -7.07 35.11
N THR A 433 12.68 -6.69 36.38
CA THR A 433 13.87 -6.69 37.23
C THR A 433 13.82 -7.93 38.10
N ASP A 434 14.49 -9.00 37.67
CA ASP A 434 14.72 -10.17 38.52
C ASP A 434 16.20 -10.16 38.95
N ASN A 435 16.45 -10.16 40.27
CA ASN A 435 17.79 -10.24 40.87
C ASN A 435 18.81 -9.20 40.36
N GLY A 436 18.40 -7.95 40.17
CA GLY A 436 19.29 -6.86 39.76
C GLY A 436 19.81 -6.96 38.32
N LYS A 437 19.33 -7.91 37.52
CA LYS A 437 19.56 -7.98 36.08
C LYS A 437 18.31 -7.52 35.35
N ASN A 438 18.45 -6.45 34.57
CA ASN A 438 17.39 -6.04 33.65
C ASN A 438 17.22 -7.15 32.60
N SER A 439 16.04 -7.78 32.56
CA SER A 439 15.67 -8.67 31.47
C SER A 439 14.52 -8.06 30.68
N GLU A 440 14.73 -7.93 29.37
CA GLU A 440 13.69 -7.51 28.43
C GLU A 440 12.90 -8.76 28.04
N LYS A 441 11.62 -8.82 28.41
CA LYS A 441 10.75 -9.96 28.11
C LYS A 441 9.63 -9.52 27.18
N TYR A 442 9.60 -10.09 25.98
CA TYR A 442 8.49 -9.91 25.04
C TYR A 442 7.30 -10.76 25.48
N GLU A 443 6.19 -10.13 25.86
CA GLU A 443 4.95 -10.87 26.13
C GLU A 443 4.21 -11.11 24.81
N GLY A 444 4.66 -12.12 24.06
CA GLY A 444 4.27 -12.40 22.68
C GLY A 444 2.84 -12.93 22.46
N LYS A 445 1.81 -12.36 23.10
CA LYS A 445 0.40 -12.63 22.75
C LYS A 445 -0.16 -11.47 21.94
N ILE A 446 -0.42 -11.74 20.66
CA ILE A 446 -1.01 -10.78 19.71
C ILE A 446 -2.40 -10.38 20.20
N ARG A 447 -2.50 -9.22 20.85
CA ARG A 447 -3.77 -8.66 21.29
C ARG A 447 -3.91 -7.30 20.63
N LEU A 448 -4.81 -7.25 19.64
CA LEU A 448 -5.17 -6.13 18.75
C LEU A 448 -4.49 -6.22 17.38
N TRP A 449 -5.13 -7.01 16.50
CA TRP A 449 -4.67 -7.27 15.15
C TRP A 449 -4.80 -6.04 14.24
N ASN A 450 -3.70 -5.58 13.66
CA ASN A 450 -3.70 -4.85 12.39
C ASN A 450 -3.09 -5.76 11.33
N ALA A 451 -3.91 -6.68 10.81
CA ALA A 451 -3.55 -7.52 9.67
C ALA A 451 -4.35 -7.07 8.46
N VAL A 452 -3.66 -6.74 7.37
CA VAL A 452 -4.29 -6.46 6.08
C VAL A 452 -3.96 -7.56 5.07
N ILE A 453 -4.88 -7.78 4.15
CA ILE A 453 -4.83 -8.78 3.09
C ILE A 453 -5.22 -8.15 1.74
N HIS A 454 -5.05 -8.89 0.64
CA HIS A 454 -5.42 -8.46 -0.71
C HIS A 454 -4.85 -7.09 -1.11
N GLN A 455 -3.61 -6.80 -0.71
CA GLN A 455 -2.93 -5.56 -1.08
C GLN A 455 -2.96 -5.36 -2.60
N LYS A 456 -3.54 -4.25 -3.06
CA LYS A 456 -3.66 -3.88 -4.48
C LYS A 456 -2.87 -2.60 -4.75
N ASN A 457 -2.11 -2.59 -5.84
CA ASN A 457 -1.54 -1.36 -6.37
C ASN A 457 -2.62 -0.61 -7.15
N ILE A 458 -2.81 0.67 -6.86
CA ILE A 458 -3.76 1.52 -7.58
C ILE A 458 -3.01 2.40 -8.58
N LEU A 459 -1.95 3.06 -8.12
CA LEU A 459 -1.15 3.96 -8.93
C LEU A 459 0.34 3.86 -8.57
N ASP A 460 1.17 3.73 -9.60
CA ASP A 460 2.62 3.85 -9.56
C ASP A 460 3.05 4.99 -10.49
N ILE A 461 3.65 6.05 -9.95
CA ILE A 461 4.36 7.06 -10.73
C ILE A 461 5.85 6.83 -10.51
N ASN A 462 6.52 6.25 -11.50
CA ASN A 462 7.95 5.99 -11.47
C ASN A 462 8.67 7.15 -12.16
N MET A 463 9.39 7.97 -11.39
CA MET A 463 10.23 9.03 -11.92
C MET A 463 11.68 8.56 -11.97
N MET A 464 12.22 8.49 -13.18
CA MET A 464 13.64 8.26 -13.37
C MET A 464 14.40 9.58 -13.28
N SER A 465 15.31 9.66 -12.32
CA SER A 465 16.31 10.72 -12.29
C SER A 465 17.66 10.10 -12.63
N ILE A 466 18.28 10.56 -13.71
CA ILE A 466 19.52 9.97 -14.25
C ILE A 466 20.73 10.35 -13.39
N ASP A 467 20.81 11.62 -12.97
CA ASP A 467 21.93 12.15 -12.19
C ASP A 467 21.83 11.80 -10.68
N ASN A 468 20.70 11.21 -10.28
CA ASN A 468 20.22 11.19 -8.90
C ASN A 468 19.59 9.82 -8.56
N TYR A 469 19.17 9.63 -7.30
CA TYR A 469 18.22 8.55 -7.01
C TYR A 469 16.91 8.80 -7.76
N SER A 470 16.38 7.73 -8.35
CA SER A 470 15.03 7.71 -8.89
C SER A 470 14.03 7.60 -7.73
N TRP A 471 12.79 7.99 -7.98
CA TRP A 471 11.74 7.89 -6.97
C TRP A 471 10.45 7.32 -7.56
N LYS A 472 9.62 6.80 -6.66
CA LYS A 472 8.34 6.21 -6.99
C LYS A 472 7.28 6.71 -6.03
N LEU A 473 6.24 7.38 -6.53
CA LEU A 473 4.99 7.55 -5.78
C LEU A 473 4.13 6.31 -5.97
N ASN A 474 3.67 5.74 -4.85
CA ASN A 474 2.93 4.51 -4.81
C ASN A 474 1.67 4.71 -3.96
N LEU A 475 0.51 4.52 -4.58
CA LEU A 475 -0.80 4.49 -3.94
C LEU A 475 -1.30 3.05 -3.94
N GLN A 476 -1.56 2.52 -2.75
CA GLN A 476 -1.96 1.14 -2.52
C GLN A 476 -3.19 1.10 -1.63
N THR A 477 -3.99 0.06 -1.81
CA THR A 477 -5.08 -0.27 -0.91
C THR A 477 -4.89 -1.68 -0.35
N ALA A 478 -5.44 -1.96 0.82
CA ALA A 478 -5.46 -3.29 1.39
C ALA A 478 -6.70 -3.48 2.27
N THR A 479 -7.29 -4.67 2.22
CA THR A 479 -8.47 -4.99 3.02
C THR A 479 -8.06 -5.41 4.42
N ARG A 480 -8.61 -4.79 5.47
CA ARG A 480 -8.38 -5.22 6.85
C ARG A 480 -9.01 -6.59 7.08
N LEU A 481 -8.24 -7.52 7.63
CA LEU A 481 -8.74 -8.84 8.00
C LEU A 481 -9.66 -8.71 9.23
N PRO A 482 -10.94 -9.14 9.15
CA PRO A 482 -11.81 -9.12 10.31
C PRO A 482 -11.27 -10.01 11.43
N ILE A 483 -11.52 -9.63 12.69
CA ILE A 483 -11.09 -10.38 13.90
C ILE A 483 -11.75 -11.78 13.99
N SER A 484 -12.64 -12.13 13.06
CA SER A 484 -13.28 -13.44 13.00
C SER A 484 -12.27 -14.56 12.68
N PHE A 485 -11.89 -15.32 13.70
CA PHE A 485 -11.04 -16.53 13.58
C PHE A 485 -11.71 -17.68 12.82
N LYS A 486 -12.91 -17.49 12.25
CA LYS A 486 -13.63 -18.55 11.54
C LYS A 486 -13.03 -18.82 10.17
N CYS A 487 -12.47 -17.81 9.49
CA CYS A 487 -11.87 -17.97 8.18
C CYS A 487 -10.44 -18.55 8.25
N PRO A 488 -9.94 -19.20 7.18
CA PRO A 488 -8.60 -19.76 7.12
C PRO A 488 -7.49 -18.76 7.48
N GLN A 489 -7.62 -17.53 6.98
CA GLN A 489 -6.72 -16.42 7.22
C GLN A 489 -6.68 -16.04 8.71
N GLY A 490 -7.85 -15.90 9.34
CA GLY A 490 -7.95 -15.61 10.77
C GLY A 490 -7.31 -16.71 11.62
N LYS A 491 -7.52 -17.99 11.26
CA LYS A 491 -6.87 -19.13 11.95
C LYS A 491 -5.35 -19.10 11.82
N PHE A 492 -4.81 -18.84 10.63
CA PHE A 492 -3.36 -18.72 10.43
C PHE A 492 -2.77 -17.58 11.27
N VAL A 493 -3.36 -16.40 11.14
CA VAL A 493 -2.93 -15.19 11.82
C VAL A 493 -2.95 -15.40 13.34
N SER A 494 -3.98 -16.07 13.89
CA SER A 494 -4.09 -16.39 15.33
C SER A 494 -2.94 -17.23 15.91
N LYS A 495 -2.19 -17.95 15.08
CA LYS A 495 -1.05 -18.80 15.50
C LYS A 495 0.29 -18.08 15.43
N LEU A 496 0.35 -16.87 14.90
CA LEU A 496 1.57 -16.08 14.89
C LEU A 496 1.90 -15.61 16.31
N ARG A 497 3.19 -15.52 16.63
CA ARG A 497 3.67 -14.91 17.88
C ARG A 497 5.13 -14.47 17.75
N ILE A 498 5.62 -13.76 18.75
CA ILE A 498 7.03 -13.40 18.88
C ILE A 498 7.66 -14.31 19.95
N CYS A 499 8.81 -14.94 19.65
CA CYS A 499 9.57 -15.72 20.63
C CYS A 499 10.34 -14.82 21.60
N GLN A 500 10.94 -15.40 22.65
CA GLN A 500 11.73 -14.65 23.63
C GLN A 500 12.94 -13.95 22.99
N GLN A 501 13.50 -14.51 21.92
CA GLN A 501 14.57 -13.90 21.13
C GLN A 501 14.08 -12.76 20.22
N GLY A 502 12.81 -12.37 20.34
CA GLY A 502 12.22 -11.26 19.60
C GLY A 502 11.87 -11.57 18.15
N ARG A 503 12.00 -12.81 17.65
CA ARG A 503 11.69 -13.17 16.25
C ARG A 503 10.29 -13.75 16.07
N LEU A 504 9.75 -13.65 14.86
CA LEU A 504 8.44 -14.22 14.51
C LEU A 504 8.49 -15.74 14.58
N VAL A 505 7.43 -16.32 15.13
CA VAL A 505 7.11 -17.74 15.07
C VAL A 505 5.83 -17.91 14.27
N TYR A 506 5.85 -18.79 13.29
CA TYR A 506 4.67 -19.13 12.49
C TYR A 506 4.44 -20.64 12.46
N SER A 507 3.22 -21.05 12.11
CA SER A 507 2.91 -22.46 11.87
C SER A 507 2.13 -22.59 10.57
N ASN A 508 2.55 -23.49 9.69
CA ASN A 508 1.78 -23.81 8.49
C ASN A 508 0.48 -24.55 8.89
N THR A 509 -0.60 -24.20 8.21
CA THR A 509 -1.90 -24.89 8.30
C THR A 509 -2.13 -25.68 7.02
N GLU A 510 -3.17 -26.51 7.00
CA GLU A 510 -3.52 -27.29 5.80
C GLU A 510 -3.84 -26.37 4.60
N GLN A 511 -4.46 -25.22 4.87
CA GLN A 511 -4.94 -24.27 3.86
C GLN A 511 -3.98 -23.11 3.58
N ILE A 512 -3.06 -22.79 4.51
CA ILE A 512 -2.14 -21.66 4.41
C ILE A 512 -0.71 -22.12 4.71
N ARG A 513 0.19 -21.93 3.74
CA ARG A 513 1.60 -22.32 3.81
C ARG A 513 2.50 -21.12 3.55
N VAL A 514 3.45 -20.85 4.44
CA VAL A 514 4.36 -19.70 4.32
C VAL A 514 5.44 -19.94 3.29
N ILE A 515 5.65 -18.97 2.40
CA ILE A 515 6.66 -18.98 1.33
C ILE A 515 7.85 -18.13 1.73
N SER A 516 7.58 -16.94 2.25
CA SER A 516 8.61 -16.00 2.67
C SER A 516 8.08 -15.08 3.74
N VAL A 517 9.01 -14.56 4.53
CA VAL A 517 8.73 -13.51 5.52
C VAL A 517 9.73 -12.40 5.29
N CYS A 518 9.24 -11.16 5.29
CA CYS A 518 10.05 -9.97 5.36
C CYS A 518 9.71 -9.22 6.65
N GLU A 519 10.67 -9.17 7.56
CA GLU A 519 10.59 -8.29 8.72
C GLU A 519 11.06 -6.89 8.32
N LYS A 520 10.28 -5.88 8.68
CA LYS A 520 10.57 -4.47 8.45
C LYS A 520 10.75 -3.79 9.79
N THR A 521 11.94 -3.25 10.00
CA THR A 521 12.23 -2.38 11.14
C THR A 521 12.27 -0.95 10.62
N LYS A 522 11.30 -0.13 11.03
CA LYS A 522 11.06 1.22 10.51
C LYS A 522 11.45 2.27 11.55
N ARG A 523 12.44 3.10 11.23
CA ARG A 523 12.77 4.31 11.97
C ARG A 523 12.17 5.51 11.26
N LYS A 524 11.41 6.32 11.98
CA LYS A 524 10.65 7.46 11.43
C LYS A 524 11.17 8.76 12.00
N PHE A 525 11.41 9.74 11.14
CA PHE A 525 11.92 11.06 11.48
C PHE A 525 11.00 12.13 10.92
N TRP A 526 10.77 13.20 11.67
CA TRP A 526 10.10 14.39 11.14
C TRP A 526 11.03 15.16 10.21
N TRP A 527 10.49 15.66 9.10
CA TRP A 527 11.22 16.49 8.15
C TRP A 527 10.29 17.61 7.67
N ASN A 528 10.77 18.87 7.68
CA ASN A 528 9.99 20.05 7.26
C ASN A 528 8.56 20.10 7.81
N ASP A 529 8.39 19.80 9.10
CA ASP A 529 7.15 19.81 9.91
C ASP A 529 6.02 18.82 9.50
N ASN A 530 5.82 18.61 8.19
CA ASN A 530 4.67 17.87 7.66
C ASN A 530 5.05 16.54 7.00
N TYR A 531 6.35 16.28 6.82
CA TYR A 531 6.83 15.05 6.22
C TYR A 531 7.40 14.10 7.25
N VAL A 532 7.25 12.83 6.94
CA VAL A 532 7.84 11.71 7.65
C VAL A 532 8.83 11.03 6.73
N VAL A 533 10.09 10.98 7.17
CA VAL A 533 11.14 10.19 6.55
C VAL A 533 11.23 8.86 7.28
N GLU A 534 10.95 7.78 6.57
CA GLU A 534 10.98 6.41 7.08
C GLU A 534 12.18 5.67 6.50
N ILE A 535 13.18 5.40 7.34
CA ILE A 535 14.30 4.49 7.02
C ILE A 535 13.89 3.09 7.47
N THR A 536 13.75 2.19 6.50
CA THR A 536 13.33 0.80 6.75
C THR A 536 14.48 -0.16 6.51
N LYS A 537 14.83 -0.94 7.53
CA LYS A 537 15.62 -2.16 7.41
C LYS A 537 14.70 -3.32 7.05
N TYR A 538 15.00 -3.99 5.94
CA TYR A 538 14.30 -5.17 5.45
C TYR A 538 15.16 -6.40 5.72
N GLU A 539 14.62 -7.35 6.47
CA GLU A 539 15.22 -8.68 6.68
C GLU A 539 14.34 -9.72 5.99
N TYR A 540 14.86 -10.37 4.95
CA TYR A 540 14.11 -11.31 4.12
C TYR A 540 14.54 -12.76 4.30
N TRP A 541 13.57 -13.63 4.61
CA TRP A 541 13.72 -15.08 4.65
C TRP A 541 12.93 -15.75 3.52
N ASN A 542 13.59 -16.65 2.80
CA ASN A 542 12.93 -17.58 1.89
C ASN A 542 12.70 -18.92 2.61
N LEU A 543 11.44 -19.30 2.76
CA LEU A 543 10.99 -20.43 3.58
C LEU A 543 10.29 -21.51 2.74
N SER A 544 10.39 -21.44 1.41
CA SER A 544 9.72 -22.37 0.49
C SER A 544 10.02 -23.85 0.79
N ARG A 545 11.21 -24.14 1.35
CA ARG A 545 11.62 -25.51 1.72
C ARG A 545 10.75 -26.14 2.81
N LYS A 546 10.15 -25.33 3.68
CA LYS A 546 9.35 -25.79 4.83
C LYS A 546 7.84 -25.81 4.55
N MET A 547 7.40 -25.44 3.34
CA MET A 547 5.98 -25.35 2.97
C MET A 547 5.19 -26.66 3.10
N LYS A 548 5.85 -27.82 3.00
CA LYS A 548 5.17 -29.13 3.06
C LYS A 548 4.91 -29.61 4.48
N VAL A 549 5.60 -29.05 5.48
CA VAL A 549 5.49 -29.45 6.88
C VAL A 549 4.41 -28.60 7.54
N THR A 550 3.43 -29.25 8.17
CA THR A 550 2.26 -28.63 8.81
C THR A 550 2.15 -29.06 10.26
N GLY A 551 1.54 -28.24 11.11
CA GLY A 551 1.30 -28.59 12.52
C GLY A 551 2.49 -28.39 13.46
N ILE A 552 3.64 -27.92 12.96
CA ILE A 552 4.84 -27.57 13.73
C ILE A 552 5.05 -26.05 13.67
N GLU A 553 5.66 -25.51 14.72
CA GLU A 553 6.03 -24.11 14.82
C GLU A 553 7.45 -23.86 14.33
N PHE A 554 7.62 -22.79 13.56
CA PHE A 554 8.87 -22.39 12.94
C PHE A 554 9.26 -21.01 13.47
N PRO A 555 10.19 -20.93 14.45
CA PRO A 555 10.79 -19.67 14.84
C PRO A 555 11.80 -19.21 13.77
N LEU A 556 11.72 -17.95 13.35
CA LEU A 556 12.68 -17.40 12.39
C LEU A 556 14.12 -17.35 12.94
N SER A 557 14.30 -17.43 14.27
CA SER A 557 15.60 -17.53 14.92
C SER A 557 16.40 -18.77 14.49
N ASP A 558 15.72 -19.84 14.08
CA ASP A 558 16.36 -21.10 13.69
C ASP A 558 16.70 -21.14 12.18
N GLU A 559 16.32 -20.10 11.44
CA GLU A 559 16.58 -20.01 10.00
C GLU A 559 17.96 -19.44 9.70
N LYS A 560 18.43 -19.68 8.47
CA LYS A 560 19.64 -19.01 7.98
C LYS A 560 19.49 -17.47 8.09
N PRO A 561 20.60 -16.74 8.29
CA PRO A 561 20.57 -15.29 8.36
C PRO A 561 19.78 -14.68 7.20
N PRO A 562 18.90 -13.70 7.47
CA PRO A 562 18.12 -13.06 6.44
C PRO A 562 19.02 -12.31 5.47
N LYS A 563 18.52 -12.10 4.26
CA LYS A 563 19.11 -11.08 3.39
C LYS A 563 18.66 -9.70 3.87
N VAL A 564 19.63 -8.80 4.05
CA VAL A 564 19.40 -7.45 4.61
C VAL A 564 19.48 -6.41 3.50
N SER A 565 18.55 -5.46 3.53
CA SER A 565 18.63 -4.24 2.71
C SER A 565 17.97 -3.07 3.43
N TYR A 566 18.33 -1.85 3.07
CA TYR A 566 17.75 -0.63 3.58
C TYR A 566 17.06 0.16 2.46
N GLY A 567 15.93 0.77 2.78
CA GLY A 567 15.22 1.67 1.88
C GLY A 567 14.73 2.91 2.62
N VAL A 568 14.56 3.99 1.87
CA VAL A 568 14.09 5.29 2.38
C VAL A 568 12.76 5.60 1.72
N THR A 569 11.79 5.97 2.56
CA THR A 569 10.44 6.34 2.15
C THR A 569 10.11 7.72 2.72
N LEU A 570 9.41 8.54 1.96
CA LEU A 570 8.91 9.85 2.34
C LEU A 570 7.39 9.88 2.15
N TYR A 571 6.67 10.50 3.07
CA TYR A 571 5.23 10.75 2.95
C TYR A 571 4.83 11.91 3.86
N LYS A 572 3.72 12.57 3.55
CA LYS A 572 3.14 13.54 4.50
C LYS A 572 2.34 12.81 5.57
N SER A 573 2.38 13.32 6.82
CA SER A 573 1.57 12.79 7.91
C SER A 573 0.07 12.99 7.66
N THR A 574 -0.31 14.12 7.05
CA THR A 574 -1.70 14.46 6.72
C THR A 574 -2.37 13.42 5.80
N TRP A 575 -1.60 12.75 4.94
CA TRP A 575 -2.13 11.67 4.12
C TRP A 575 -2.64 10.49 4.97
N GLU A 576 -1.96 10.17 6.07
CA GLU A 576 -2.43 9.11 6.97
C GLU A 576 -3.73 9.53 7.67
N ASP A 577 -3.86 10.81 8.04
CA ASP A 577 -5.06 11.37 8.66
C ASP A 577 -6.26 11.34 7.71
N TYR A 578 -6.09 11.78 6.47
CA TYR A 578 -7.15 11.70 5.45
C TYR A 578 -7.61 10.25 5.24
N PHE A 579 -6.67 9.35 4.97
CA PHE A 579 -6.97 7.96 4.61
C PHE A 579 -7.43 7.09 5.78
N ALA A 580 -7.24 7.51 7.03
CA ALA A 580 -7.75 6.78 8.20
C ALA A 580 -9.27 6.62 8.19
N HIS A 581 -9.99 7.61 7.62
CA HIS A 581 -11.46 7.59 7.52
C HIS A 581 -11.96 6.41 6.66
N ASN A 582 -11.26 6.09 5.58
CA ASN A 582 -11.63 5.01 4.65
C ASN A 582 -11.74 3.64 5.33
N SER A 583 -10.88 3.37 6.31
CA SER A 583 -10.86 2.09 7.00
C SER A 583 -12.11 1.81 7.86
N ASN A 584 -12.91 2.85 8.14
CA ASN A 584 -14.12 2.77 8.95
C ASN A 584 -15.40 3.07 8.17
N LEU A 585 -15.30 3.31 6.85
CA LEU A 585 -16.46 3.60 6.02
C LEU A 585 -17.42 2.43 6.01
N LYS A 586 -18.70 2.72 6.18
CA LYS A 586 -19.75 1.75 5.99
C LYS A 586 -20.17 1.69 4.53
N VAL A 587 -21.05 0.75 4.21
CA VAL A 587 -21.48 0.52 2.84
C VAL A 587 -22.12 1.79 2.26
N GLY A 588 -21.50 2.31 1.20
CA GLY A 588 -21.96 3.50 0.47
C GLY A 588 -21.58 4.84 1.12
N GLU A 589 -20.91 4.86 2.27
CA GLU A 589 -20.39 6.11 2.85
C GLU A 589 -19.21 6.64 2.02
N ALA A 590 -19.02 7.95 2.06
CA ALA A 590 -17.86 8.65 1.51
C ALA A 590 -17.07 9.27 2.67
N PRO A 591 -15.73 9.36 2.56
CA PRO A 591 -14.91 10.01 3.59
C PRO A 591 -15.08 11.53 3.51
N GLU A 592 -14.64 12.23 4.56
CA GLU A 592 -14.74 13.69 4.64
C GLU A 592 -13.81 14.42 3.66
N TRP A 593 -12.65 13.81 3.35
CA TRP A 593 -11.67 14.42 2.44
C TRP A 593 -12.10 14.28 0.99
N HIS A 594 -11.79 15.29 0.17
CA HIS A 594 -12.02 15.26 -1.27
C HIS A 594 -10.71 15.17 -2.07
N PRO A 595 -10.64 14.44 -3.20
CA PRO A 595 -9.43 14.35 -4.03
C PRO A 595 -8.81 15.70 -4.41
N TYR A 596 -9.63 16.72 -4.68
CA TYR A 596 -9.14 18.06 -5.04
C TYR A 596 -8.47 18.79 -3.86
N GLU A 597 -8.91 18.56 -2.62
CA GLU A 597 -8.26 19.16 -1.44
C GLU A 597 -6.82 18.68 -1.31
N ILE A 598 -6.59 17.38 -1.50
CA ILE A 598 -5.23 16.81 -1.54
C ILE A 598 -4.47 17.40 -2.74
N MET A 599 -5.08 17.52 -3.92
CA MET A 599 -4.39 18.10 -5.08
C MET A 599 -3.94 19.56 -4.84
N ASP A 600 -4.77 20.36 -4.19
CA ASP A 600 -4.50 21.77 -3.90
C ASP A 600 -3.46 21.94 -2.78
N GLU A 601 -3.44 21.05 -1.79
CA GLU A 601 -2.39 21.03 -0.75
C GLU A 601 -1.04 20.49 -1.28
N GLU A 602 -1.07 19.74 -2.38
CA GLU A 602 0.12 19.11 -2.98
C GLU A 602 0.70 19.89 -4.17
N ILE A 603 0.38 21.18 -4.32
CA ILE A 603 0.95 22.03 -5.39
C ILE A 603 2.49 21.96 -5.44
N ASP A 604 3.13 21.92 -4.26
CA ASP A 604 4.59 21.91 -4.12
C ASP A 604 5.22 20.52 -3.93
N LEU A 605 4.43 19.44 -3.98
CA LEU A 605 4.91 18.07 -3.70
C LEU A 605 6.14 17.69 -4.52
N TRP A 606 6.17 18.06 -5.80
CA TRP A 606 7.30 17.76 -6.68
C TRP A 606 8.56 18.53 -6.30
N SER A 607 8.41 19.77 -5.83
CA SER A 607 9.51 20.59 -5.31
C SER A 607 10.06 19.97 -4.03
N ASP A 608 9.19 19.50 -3.14
CA ASP A 608 9.57 18.84 -1.89
C ASP A 608 10.33 17.53 -2.09
N ILE A 609 9.86 16.69 -3.02
CA ILE A 609 10.59 15.48 -3.41
C ILE A 609 11.99 15.84 -3.92
N LYS A 610 12.11 16.88 -4.77
CA LYS A 610 13.42 17.36 -5.27
C LYS A 610 14.30 17.91 -4.14
N ARG A 611 13.74 18.61 -3.16
CA ARG A 611 14.47 19.07 -1.96
C ARG A 611 15.03 17.89 -1.17
N PHE A 612 14.20 16.90 -0.87
CA PHE A 612 14.63 15.73 -0.12
C PHE A 612 15.64 14.86 -0.89
N LEU A 613 15.49 14.73 -2.21
CA LEU A 613 16.48 14.04 -3.07
C LEU A 613 17.89 14.62 -2.92
N LYS A 614 18.02 15.95 -2.83
CA LYS A 614 19.31 16.62 -2.59
C LYS A 614 19.90 16.25 -1.23
N VAL A 615 19.07 16.20 -0.19
CA VAL A 615 19.48 15.76 1.15
C VAL A 615 19.98 14.30 1.10
N LEU A 616 19.21 13.41 0.45
CA LEU A 616 19.59 12.00 0.31
C LEU A 616 20.93 11.84 -0.43
N GLN A 617 21.13 12.54 -1.54
CA GLN A 617 22.36 12.45 -2.33
C GLN A 617 23.58 13.01 -1.61
N SER A 618 23.43 14.11 -0.89
CA SER A 618 24.54 14.75 -0.18
C SER A 618 25.08 13.86 0.95
N ASN A 619 24.20 13.05 1.53
CA ASN A 619 24.51 12.18 2.67
C ASN A 619 24.73 10.71 2.28
N HIS A 620 24.27 10.30 1.09
CA HIS A 620 24.48 8.99 0.51
C HIS A 620 24.57 9.11 -1.02
N PRO A 621 25.72 9.49 -1.59
CA PRO A 621 25.84 9.71 -3.03
C PRO A 621 25.64 8.41 -3.81
N VAL A 622 24.98 8.50 -4.96
CA VAL A 622 24.79 7.36 -5.87
C VAL A 622 26.16 6.89 -6.34
N GLN A 623 26.54 5.67 -5.97
CA GLN A 623 27.77 5.07 -6.44
C GLN A 623 27.62 4.64 -7.91
N VAL A 624 28.39 5.28 -8.79
CA VAL A 624 28.51 4.93 -10.22
C VAL A 624 29.62 3.90 -10.38
N ASN A 625 29.43 2.90 -11.26
CA ASN A 625 30.41 1.83 -11.44
C ASN A 625 31.78 2.37 -11.92
N LYS A 626 32.74 2.49 -10.98
CA LYS A 626 34.13 2.84 -11.26
C LYS A 626 34.92 1.70 -11.93
N SER A 627 34.35 0.49 -12.01
CA SER A 627 35.00 -0.69 -12.63
C SER A 627 35.18 -0.59 -14.14
N SER A 628 34.54 0.38 -14.82
CA SER A 628 34.85 0.71 -16.23
C SER A 628 36.05 1.66 -16.41
N TYR A 629 36.76 2.02 -15.34
CA TYR A 629 37.89 2.97 -15.36
C TYR A 629 39.25 2.32 -15.09
N LYS A 630 39.36 0.98 -15.04
CA LYS A 630 40.64 0.27 -14.89
C LYS A 630 41.08 -0.39 -16.20
N SER A 631 41.44 0.42 -17.17
CA SER A 631 42.41 0.13 -18.23
C SER A 631 42.47 1.36 -19.13
N ASP A 632 43.47 2.20 -18.94
CA ASP A 632 44.02 3.17 -19.92
C ASP A 632 45.02 4.16 -19.28
N GLU A 633 45.41 3.98 -18.01
CA GLU A 633 46.57 4.68 -17.40
C GLU A 633 47.79 3.77 -17.17
N ARG A 634 48.07 2.84 -18.10
CA ARG A 634 49.42 2.25 -18.19
C ARG A 634 49.86 2.14 -19.65
N GLN A 635 50.92 2.89 -19.91
CA GLN A 635 51.78 3.01 -21.10
C GLN A 635 51.29 3.95 -22.19
#